data_AF-A0A521ACA1-F1
#
_entry.id   AF-A0A521ACA1-F1
#
_cell.length_a   1.000
_cell.length_b   1.000
_cell.length_c   1.000
_cell.angle_alpha   90.00
_cell.angle_beta   90.00
_cell.angle_gamma   90.00
#
_symmetry.space_group_name_H-M   'P 1'
#
loop_
_entity.id
_entity.type
_entity.pdbx_description
1 polymer ?
#
loop_
_entity_poly.entity_id
_entity_poly.type
_entity_poly.pdbx_seq_one_letter_code
_entity_poly.pdbx_strand_id
1 'polypeptide(L)'
;MREPTAEAEYDTLRAVRVHEPGIEAAIGAMDPGPNHFARPFSVCEAKREHRRMVEVLEDAGVEVLPDGEGLDPDQLTNGGGGIHCMTSPIRRA
;
A
#
# COMPACT_ATOMS: atom_id res chain seq x y z
N MET A 1 10.99 2.64 14.33
CA MET A 1 9.67 2.01 14.17
C MET A 1 9.16 1.55 15.52
N ARG A 2 7.88 1.78 15.83
CA ARG A 2 7.20 1.06 16.92
C ARG A 2 6.88 -0.37 16.42
N GLU A 3 6.83 -1.34 17.32
CA GLU A 3 6.46 -2.72 16.97
C GLU A 3 5.02 -2.78 16.42
N PRO A 4 4.76 -3.60 15.39
CA PRO A 4 3.40 -3.84 14.93
C PRO A 4 2.57 -4.55 16.01
N THR A 5 1.32 -4.14 16.19
CA THR A 5 0.41 -4.68 17.23
C THR A 5 -0.97 -5.05 16.67
N ALA A 6 -1.05 -5.39 15.39
CA ALA A 6 -2.30 -5.78 14.74
C ALA A 6 -2.61 -7.26 15.03
N GLU A 7 -3.56 -7.52 15.94
CA GLU A 7 -3.98 -8.87 16.34
C GLU A 7 -5.22 -9.35 15.57
N ALA A 8 -6.16 -8.45 15.25
CA ALA A 8 -7.39 -8.78 14.54
C ALA A 8 -7.75 -7.76 13.45
N GLU A 9 -8.30 -8.22 12.33
CA GLU A 9 -8.66 -7.37 11.19
C GLU A 9 -9.85 -6.42 11.45
N TYR A 10 -10.66 -6.71 12.46
CA TYR A 10 -11.83 -5.91 12.82
C TYR A 10 -11.53 -4.81 13.85
N ASP A 11 -10.37 -4.83 14.49
CA ASP A 11 -9.97 -3.79 15.45
C ASP A 11 -9.72 -2.45 14.74
N THR A 12 -9.92 -1.35 15.47
CA THR A 12 -9.84 -0.01 14.91
C THR A 12 -8.45 0.25 14.38
N LEU A 13 -8.33 0.60 13.10
CA LEU A 13 -7.04 0.92 12.49
C LEU A 13 -6.44 2.18 13.14
N ARG A 14 -5.19 2.09 13.61
CA ARG A 14 -4.46 3.20 14.25
C ARG A 14 -3.25 3.64 13.45
N ALA A 15 -2.60 2.72 12.75
CA ALA A 15 -1.54 3.03 11.81
C ALA A 15 -1.52 2.06 10.64
N VAL A 16 -1.24 2.60 9.47
CA VAL A 16 -1.19 1.87 8.21
C VAL A 16 -0.01 2.36 7.38
N ARG A 17 0.71 1.43 6.78
CA ARG A 17 1.70 1.72 5.74
C ARG A 17 1.02 1.82 4.41
N VAL A 18 1.47 2.73 3.55
CA VAL A 18 0.94 2.89 2.20
C VAL A 18 2.06 3.03 1.17
N HIS A 19 1.85 2.40 0.02
CA HIS A 19 2.71 2.55 -1.16
C HIS A 19 2.00 3.38 -2.22
N GLU A 20 2.61 4.46 -2.71
CA GLU A 20 2.04 5.19 -3.86
C GLU A 20 2.42 4.46 -5.16
N PRO A 21 1.47 4.20 -6.09
CA PRO A 21 1.77 3.51 -7.33
C PRO A 21 2.82 4.27 -8.14
N GLY A 22 3.97 3.68 -8.39
CA GLY A 22 5.11 4.27 -9.07
C GLY A 22 5.31 3.74 -10.50
N ILE A 23 6.57 3.62 -10.90
CA ILE A 23 6.96 3.10 -12.22
C ILE A 23 6.66 1.61 -12.35
N GLU A 24 6.74 0.87 -11.24
CA GLU A 24 6.43 -0.55 -11.16
C GLU A 24 4.96 -0.82 -11.52
N ALA A 25 4.03 0.01 -11.04
CA ALA A 25 2.63 -0.05 -11.41
C ALA A 25 2.41 0.24 -12.91
N ALA A 26 3.21 1.13 -13.50
CA ALA A 26 3.14 1.42 -14.94
C ALA A 26 3.60 0.24 -15.80
N ILE A 27 4.68 -0.41 -15.40
CA ILE A 27 5.17 -1.63 -16.07
C ILE A 27 4.13 -2.74 -15.95
N GLY A 28 3.59 -2.94 -14.75
CA GLY A 28 2.54 -3.95 -14.52
C GLY A 28 1.25 -3.69 -15.30
N ALA A 29 0.85 -2.42 -15.46
CA ALA A 29 -0.33 -2.05 -16.24
C ALA A 29 -0.17 -2.34 -17.76
N MET A 30 1.06 -2.37 -18.28
CA MET A 30 1.33 -2.66 -19.70
C MET A 30 1.18 -4.14 -20.04
N ASP A 31 1.56 -5.03 -19.12
CA ASP A 31 1.41 -6.49 -19.29
C ASP A 31 0.73 -7.11 -18.06
N PRO A 32 -0.59 -6.95 -17.93
CA PRO A 32 -1.30 -7.18 -16.67
C PRO A 32 -1.31 -8.66 -16.22
N GLY A 33 -1.37 -9.60 -17.17
CA GLY A 33 -1.49 -11.03 -16.85
C GLY A 33 -0.31 -11.57 -16.03
N PRO A 34 0.93 -11.43 -16.52
CA PRO A 34 2.13 -11.81 -15.76
C PRO A 34 2.36 -11.01 -14.48
N ASN A 35 1.79 -9.79 -14.40
CA ASN A 35 1.98 -8.88 -13.27
C ASN A 35 0.79 -8.89 -12.28
N HIS A 36 -0.06 -9.91 -12.32
CA HIS A 36 -1.19 -10.09 -11.40
C HIS A 36 -2.22 -8.96 -11.38
N PHE A 37 -2.32 -8.20 -12.47
CA PHE A 37 -3.40 -7.24 -12.67
C PHE A 37 -4.53 -7.88 -13.48
N ALA A 38 -5.77 -7.67 -13.05
CA ALA A 38 -6.94 -8.19 -13.77
C ALA A 38 -7.09 -7.56 -15.16
N ARG A 39 -6.62 -6.32 -15.34
CA ARG A 39 -6.70 -5.53 -16.57
C ARG A 39 -5.71 -4.36 -16.56
N PRO A 40 -5.40 -3.76 -17.72
CA PRO A 40 -4.70 -2.49 -17.77
C PRO A 40 -5.47 -1.39 -17.04
N PHE A 41 -4.75 -0.44 -16.45
CA PHE A 41 -5.32 0.70 -15.74
C PHE A 41 -4.47 1.96 -15.94
N SER A 42 -5.04 3.12 -15.61
CA SER A 42 -4.31 4.40 -15.65
C SER A 42 -3.55 4.60 -14.34
N VAL A 43 -2.21 4.61 -14.40
CA VAL A 43 -1.37 4.91 -13.22
C VAL A 43 -1.59 6.33 -12.72
N CYS A 44 -1.81 7.28 -13.62
CA CYS A 44 -2.11 8.66 -13.22
C CYS A 44 -3.41 8.75 -12.42
N GLU A 45 -4.44 7.97 -12.79
CA GLU A 45 -5.67 7.89 -11.99
C GLU A 45 -5.43 7.14 -10.67
N ALA A 46 -4.73 6.01 -10.71
CA ALA A 46 -4.40 5.24 -9.51
C ALA A 46 -3.65 6.09 -8.47
N LYS A 47 -2.74 6.97 -8.90
CA LYS A 47 -2.06 7.94 -8.01
C LYS A 47 -3.01 8.97 -7.39
N ARG A 48 -4.05 9.41 -8.11
CA ARG A 48 -5.04 10.34 -7.57
C ARG A 48 -5.95 9.62 -6.57
N GLU A 49 -6.41 8.42 -6.91
CA GLU A 49 -7.20 7.57 -6.03
C GLU A 49 -6.44 7.20 -4.75
N HIS A 50 -5.15 6.85 -4.87
CA HIS A 50 -4.27 6.57 -3.73
C HIS A 50 -4.15 7.78 -2.79
N ARG A 51 -3.86 8.97 -3.32
CA ARG A 51 -3.77 10.19 -2.48
C ARG A 51 -5.08 10.51 -1.79
N ARG A 52 -6.21 10.36 -2.48
CA ARG A 52 -7.54 10.51 -1.87
C ARG A 52 -7.79 9.49 -0.76
N MET A 53 -7.33 8.25 -0.92
CA MET A 53 -7.40 7.24 0.14
C MET A 53 -6.57 7.65 1.37
N VAL A 54 -5.36 8.17 1.17
CA VAL A 54 -4.51 8.68 2.25
C VAL A 54 -5.20 9.81 3.00
N GLU A 55 -5.73 10.81 2.29
CA GLU A 55 -6.47 11.93 2.90
C GLU A 55 -7.62 11.43 3.79
N VAL A 56 -8.42 10.47 3.31
CA VAL A 56 -9.53 9.90 4.08
C VAL A 56 -9.05 9.16 5.34
N LEU A 57 -7.90 8.47 5.29
CA LEU A 57 -7.32 7.78 6.44
C LEU A 57 -6.80 8.77 7.49
N GLU A 58 -6.11 9.81 7.05
CA GLU A 58 -5.58 10.88 7.91
C GLU A 58 -6.72 11.65 8.58
N ASP A 59 -7.78 11.99 7.82
CA ASP A 59 -8.99 12.64 8.33
C ASP A 59 -9.73 11.77 9.38
N ALA A 60 -9.61 10.45 9.27
CA ALA A 60 -10.12 9.49 10.26
C ALA A 60 -9.22 9.32 11.49
N GLY A 61 -8.09 10.03 11.55
CA GLY A 61 -7.12 9.98 12.65
C GLY A 61 -6.19 8.77 12.60
N VAL A 62 -6.06 8.12 11.44
CA VAL A 62 -5.11 7.02 11.23
C VAL A 62 -3.74 7.59 10.88
N GLU A 63 -2.70 7.10 11.55
CA GLU A 63 -1.31 7.41 11.19
C GLU A 63 -0.94 6.71 9.88
N VAL A 64 -0.73 7.47 8.81
CA VAL A 64 -0.32 6.95 7.50
C VAL A 64 1.19 7.07 7.36
N LEU A 65 1.87 5.95 7.10
CA LEU A 65 3.31 5.87 6.92
C LEU A 65 3.63 5.53 5.46
N PRO A 66 4.30 6.41 4.69
CA PRO A 66 4.68 6.11 3.32
C PRO A 66 5.78 5.03 3.29
N ASP A 67 5.83 4.30 2.18
CA ASP A 67 6.91 3.36 1.89
C ASP A 67 8.30 4.04 1.88
N GLY A 68 9.31 3.33 2.39
CA GLY A 68 10.69 3.80 2.50
C GLY A 68 11.07 4.39 3.87
N GLU A 69 10.10 4.76 4.72
CA GLU A 69 10.37 5.16 6.10
C GLU A 69 10.29 3.97 7.05
N GLY A 70 11.46 3.39 7.35
CA GLY A 70 11.57 2.29 8.29
C GLY A 70 10.78 1.06 7.82
N LEU A 71 11.05 0.56 6.63
CA LEU A 71 10.57 -0.73 6.16
C LEU A 71 11.76 -1.50 5.64
N ASP A 72 11.78 -2.80 5.91
CA ASP A 72 12.64 -3.72 5.17
C ASP A 72 11.99 -3.89 3.78
N PRO A 73 12.64 -3.44 2.68
CA PRO A 73 12.11 -3.55 1.32
C PRO A 73 11.71 -4.98 0.95
N ASP A 74 12.32 -5.97 1.59
CA ASP A 74 12.06 -7.39 1.39
C ASP A 74 10.63 -7.78 1.80
N GLN A 75 9.99 -7.05 2.73
CA GLN A 75 8.60 -7.30 3.13
C GLN A 75 7.58 -7.02 2.02
N LEU A 76 7.92 -6.16 1.05
CA LEU A 76 7.06 -5.82 -0.08
C LEU A 76 7.50 -6.48 -1.40
N THR A 77 8.68 -7.12 -1.42
CA THR A 77 9.32 -7.64 -2.64
C THR A 77 9.64 -9.14 -2.60
N ASN A 78 9.60 -9.80 -1.44
CA ASN A 78 9.92 -11.24 -1.29
C ASN A 78 8.92 -12.21 -1.94
N GLY A 79 7.78 -11.73 -2.45
CA GLY A 79 6.80 -12.57 -3.14
C GLY A 79 7.20 -12.96 -4.57
N GLY A 80 8.34 -12.47 -5.09
CA GLY A 80 8.76 -12.71 -6.48
C GLY A 80 7.88 -12.02 -7.53
N GLY A 81 6.95 -11.17 -7.12
CA GLY A 81 6.28 -10.20 -7.97
C GLY A 81 6.39 -8.80 -7.37
N GLY A 82 6.03 -7.78 -8.15
CA GLY A 82 6.13 -6.36 -7.75
C GLY A 82 5.33 -6.01 -6.49
N ILE A 83 5.31 -4.74 -6.10
CA ILE A 83 4.56 -4.29 -4.92
C ILE A 83 3.06 -4.63 -5.12
N HIS A 84 2.61 -5.67 -4.42
CA HIS A 84 1.26 -6.25 -4.61
C HIS A 84 0.21 -5.62 -3.69
N CYS A 85 0.63 -4.96 -2.61
CA CYS A 85 -0.27 -4.35 -1.65
C CYS A 85 0.10 -2.89 -1.42
N MET A 86 -0.87 -2.01 -1.66
CA MET A 86 -0.70 -0.56 -1.50
C MET A 86 -0.95 -0.11 -0.06
N THR A 87 -1.37 -1.02 0.83
CA THR A 87 -1.68 -0.74 2.23
C THR A 87 -1.30 -1.92 3.13
N SER A 88 -0.72 -1.67 4.30
CA SER A 88 -0.41 -2.70 5.29
C SER A 88 -0.73 -2.21 6.71
N PRO A 89 -1.72 -2.78 7.42
CA PRO A 89 -2.00 -2.44 8.81
C PRO A 89 -0.81 -2.76 9.73
N ILE A 90 -0.38 -1.79 10.52
CA ILE A 90 0.75 -1.97 11.47
C ILE A 90 0.22 -1.96 12.90
N ARG A 91 -0.87 -1.22 13.14
CA ARG A 91 -1.42 -1.06 14.49
C ARG A 91 -2.93 -1.00 14.45
N ARG A 92 -3.55 -1.78 15.33
CA ARG A 92 -4.99 -1.77 15.58
C ARG A 92 -5.27 -1.77 17.09
N ALA A 93 -6.44 -1.26 17.52
CA ALA A 93 -6.87 -1.17 18.92
C ALA A 93 -8.39 -1.06 19.09
#